data_AF-A0A9P6CQZ2-F1
#
_entry.id   AF-A0A9P6CQZ2-F1
#
_cell.length_a   1.000
_cell.length_b   1.000
_cell.length_c   1.000
_cell.angle_alpha   90.00
_cell.angle_beta   90.00
_cell.angle_gamma   90.00
#
_symmetry.space_group_name_H-M   'P 1'
#
loop_
_entity.id
_entity.type
_entity.pdbx_description
1 polymer ?
#
loop_
_entity_poly.entity_id
_entity_poly.type
_entity_poly.pdbx_seq_one_letter_code
_entity_poly.pdbx_strand_id
1 'polypeptide(L)'
;MAEHTEVDESPLTFNGPLHRSRLLQHGNYAASDGFPYLWKWKQGRGSLPSKLIVDGEEGECEDVYCRVVGTVSPDDRLFLEPHGNFNPAFETPIMAKSKLQFTLTKPSDPDFGQDYTLAYRRLEAVQDAIAHGPDRSWFLNDGTMRFSFPLWEKKIEGNNGPEETALTEHYTVRDDLMDEKRKTQENHQICIMRVSRWKQNKLIEPAQFASTMTGALVEVTFVLRHYFYKERQGSKVSKDTNSYTAQVHEIIILNSAPPRVRTPFQNRRVGGAISVSQSPKKTPSKETTPSRGEQVAAANAFGPQTPTREKRKRTDDEPAASTPSKKGKEKEVRLTIFHVQV
;
A
#
# COMPACT_ATOMS: atom_id res chain seq x y z
N MET A 1 22.93 -14.37 43.24
CA MET A 1 21.70 -13.57 43.13
C MET A 1 21.96 -12.54 42.05
N ALA A 2 21.35 -12.66 40.88
CA ALA A 2 21.51 -11.70 39.79
C ALA A 2 20.46 -10.60 39.97
N GLU A 3 20.91 -9.35 40.16
CA GLU A 3 20.04 -8.17 40.14
C GLU A 3 19.39 -8.07 38.77
N HIS A 4 18.08 -8.31 38.71
CA HIS A 4 17.25 -7.91 37.59
C HIS A 4 17.12 -6.38 37.67
N THR A 5 17.98 -5.66 36.95
CA THR A 5 17.77 -4.23 36.71
C THR A 5 16.56 -4.11 35.79
N GLU A 6 15.40 -3.74 36.35
CA GLU A 6 14.26 -3.29 35.56
C GLU A 6 14.69 -2.05 34.80
N VAL A 7 15.02 -2.23 33.51
CA VAL A 7 15.19 -1.11 32.60
C VAL A 7 13.82 -0.49 32.44
N ASP A 8 13.66 0.74 32.95
CA ASP A 8 12.45 1.55 32.78
C ASP A 8 12.18 1.73 31.28
N GLU A 9 11.36 0.84 30.71
CA GLU A 9 10.87 0.88 29.32
C GLU A 9 9.81 1.98 29.16
N SER A 10 10.07 3.18 29.68
CA SER A 10 9.26 4.33 29.33
C SER A 10 9.29 4.49 27.80
N PRO A 11 8.12 4.44 27.13
CA PRO A 11 8.09 4.41 25.67
C PRO A 11 8.66 5.71 25.15
N LEU A 12 9.87 5.63 24.57
CA LEU A 12 10.52 6.76 23.90
C LEU A 12 9.53 7.35 22.91
N THR A 13 9.07 8.56 23.21
CA THR A 13 8.10 9.24 22.36
C THR A 13 8.76 9.54 21.02
N PHE A 14 8.11 9.12 19.94
CA PHE A 14 8.58 9.38 18.59
C PHE A 14 8.66 10.88 18.32
N ASN A 15 9.80 11.35 17.80
CA ASN A 15 10.03 12.75 17.44
C ASN A 15 10.01 12.87 15.91
N GLY A 16 8.83 13.20 15.37
CA GLY A 16 8.57 13.36 13.93
C GLY A 16 9.52 14.34 13.25
N PRO A 17 9.68 15.58 13.74
CA PRO A 17 10.52 16.58 13.08
C PRO A 17 12.00 16.16 12.97
N LEU A 18 12.54 15.58 14.04
CA LEU A 18 13.93 15.10 14.06
C LEU A 18 14.11 13.94 13.06
N HIS A 19 13.19 12.97 13.05
CA HIS A 19 13.26 11.83 12.13
C HIS A 19 13.13 12.26 10.68
N ARG A 20 12.19 13.17 10.39
CA ARG A 20 12.00 13.77 9.07
C ARG A 20 13.26 14.49 8.59
N SER A 21 13.86 15.33 9.45
CA SER A 21 15.09 16.06 9.11
C SER A 21 16.23 15.10 8.69
N ARG A 22 16.38 13.99 9.42
CA ARG A 22 17.34 12.93 9.05
C ARG A 22 16.99 12.29 7.71
N LEU A 23 15.73 11.93 7.47
CA LEU A 23 15.30 11.32 6.21
C LEU A 23 15.56 12.21 4.99
N LEU A 24 15.33 13.52 5.11
CA LEU A 24 15.57 14.47 4.02
C LEU A 24 17.05 14.61 3.63
N GLN A 25 17.99 14.20 4.50
CA GLN A 25 19.42 14.16 4.18
C GLN A 25 19.80 12.93 3.34
N HIS A 26 18.93 11.92 3.26
CA HIS A 26 19.18 10.71 2.50
C HIS A 26 18.57 10.81 1.10
N GLY A 27 19.41 10.73 0.06
CA GLY A 27 18.96 10.80 -1.34
C GLY A 27 17.99 9.68 -1.73
N ASN A 28 17.95 8.55 -1.01
CA ASN A 28 17.04 7.46 -1.28
C ASN A 28 15.65 7.62 -0.62
N TYR A 29 15.46 8.65 0.21
CA TYR A 29 14.13 9.04 0.67
C TYR A 29 13.38 9.72 -0.46
N ALA A 30 12.25 9.16 -0.88
CA ALA A 30 11.54 9.61 -2.08
C ALA A 30 11.07 11.08 -2.02
N ALA A 31 10.90 11.65 -0.82
CA ALA A 31 10.59 13.06 -0.63
C ALA A 31 11.82 13.97 -0.49
N SER A 32 13.05 13.44 -0.46
CA SER A 32 14.28 14.25 -0.49
C SER A 32 14.54 14.85 -1.88
N ASP A 33 15.17 16.03 -1.92
CA ASP A 33 15.51 16.69 -3.18
C ASP A 33 16.59 15.97 -3.99
N GLY A 34 17.37 15.09 -3.35
CA GLY A 34 18.35 14.23 -4.02
C GLY A 34 17.72 13.07 -4.79
N PHE A 35 16.49 12.65 -4.45
CA PHE A 35 15.88 11.44 -4.99
C PHE A 35 15.76 11.40 -6.52
N PRO A 36 15.32 12.47 -7.22
CA PRO A 36 15.22 12.45 -8.69
C PRO A 36 16.55 12.21 -9.41
N TYR A 37 17.69 12.43 -8.74
CA TYR A 37 19.02 12.29 -9.31
C TYR A 37 19.71 10.98 -8.94
N LEU A 38 19.12 10.18 -8.05
CA LEU A 38 19.75 8.97 -7.52
C LEU A 38 19.62 7.76 -8.46
N TRP A 39 18.51 7.65 -9.17
CA TRP A 39 18.14 6.40 -9.83
C TRP A 39 18.22 6.48 -11.35
N LYS A 40 18.51 5.33 -11.96
CA LYS A 40 18.31 5.04 -13.37
C LYS A 40 17.59 3.71 -13.52
N TRP A 41 16.89 3.51 -14.63
CA TRP A 41 16.32 2.20 -14.95
C TRP A 41 17.35 1.31 -15.64
N LYS A 42 17.62 0.14 -15.07
CA LYS A 42 18.32 -0.95 -15.75
C LYS A 42 17.29 -1.89 -16.35
N GLN A 43 17.31 -2.01 -17.67
CA GLN A 43 16.42 -2.94 -18.36
C GLN A 43 16.77 -4.39 -18.00
N GLY A 44 15.76 -5.16 -17.63
CA GLY A 44 15.92 -6.61 -17.43
C GLY A 44 16.23 -7.32 -18.74
N ARG A 45 17.01 -8.41 -18.70
CA ARG A 45 17.22 -9.29 -19.87
C ARG A 45 16.12 -10.35 -19.94
N GLY A 46 15.50 -10.52 -21.10
CA GLY A 46 14.49 -11.56 -21.34
C GLY A 46 13.22 -11.35 -20.50
N SER A 47 12.89 -12.32 -19.65
CA SER A 47 11.73 -12.28 -18.73
C SER A 47 12.02 -11.60 -17.39
N LEU A 48 13.26 -11.17 -17.15
CA LEU A 48 13.63 -10.51 -15.91
C LEU A 48 13.03 -9.10 -15.85
N PRO A 49 12.57 -8.65 -14.67
CA PRO A 49 12.09 -7.29 -14.51
C PRO A 49 13.19 -6.27 -14.73
N SER A 50 12.79 -5.10 -15.25
CA SER A 50 13.59 -3.89 -15.11
C SER A 50 13.60 -3.45 -13.65
N LYS A 51 14.71 -2.85 -13.21
CA LYS A 51 14.89 -2.43 -11.81
C LYS A 51 15.55 -1.06 -11.74
N LEU A 52 15.28 -0.33 -10.66
CA LEU A 52 15.99 0.90 -10.36
C LEU A 52 17.40 0.57 -9.87
N ILE A 53 18.37 1.27 -10.42
CA ILE A 53 19.78 1.14 -10.07
C ILE A 53 20.40 2.50 -9.76
N VAL A 54 21.47 2.48 -8.94
CA VAL A 54 22.45 3.56 -8.83
C VAL A 54 23.70 3.13 -9.60
N ASP A 55 24.38 4.08 -10.23
CA ASP A 55 25.72 3.82 -10.79
C ASP A 55 26.68 3.60 -9.61
N GLY A 56 27.29 2.42 -9.54
CA GLY A 56 28.35 2.10 -8.59
C GLY A 56 29.72 2.50 -9.13
N GLU A 57 30.76 2.25 -8.34
CA GLU A 57 32.14 2.36 -8.79
C GLU A 57 32.43 1.27 -9.85
N GLU A 58 33.34 1.56 -10.79
CA GLU A 58 33.83 0.59 -11.79
C GLU A 58 32.76 -0.05 -12.70
N GLY A 59 31.59 0.58 -12.86
CA GLY A 59 30.53 0.10 -13.76
C GLY A 59 29.61 -0.96 -13.15
N GLU A 60 29.74 -1.23 -11.85
CA GLU A 60 28.75 -2.00 -11.12
C GLU A 60 27.42 -1.23 -10.98
N CYS A 61 26.30 -1.95 -10.90
CA CYS A 61 25.00 -1.33 -10.68
C CYS A 61 24.33 -1.99 -9.47
N GLU A 62 24.06 -1.19 -8.45
CA GLU A 62 23.37 -1.65 -7.24
C GLU A 62 21.88 -1.32 -7.29
N ASP A 63 21.07 -2.09 -6.57
CA ASP A 63 19.63 -1.81 -6.46
C ASP A 63 19.38 -0.53 -5.65
N VAL A 64 18.44 0.31 -6.11
CA VAL A 64 18.01 1.49 -5.33
C VAL A 64 17.06 1.06 -4.23
N TYR A 65 17.48 1.26 -2.98
CA TYR A 65 16.62 1.08 -1.80
C TYR A 65 15.85 2.36 -1.49
N CYS A 66 14.69 2.53 -2.13
CA CYS A 66 13.79 3.64 -1.91
C CYS A 66 13.23 3.62 -0.48
N ARG A 67 13.02 4.81 0.11
CA ARG A 67 12.35 4.98 1.39
C ARG A 67 11.13 5.88 1.28
N VAL A 68 10.05 5.48 1.93
CA VAL A 68 8.84 6.31 2.11
C VAL A 68 8.33 6.21 3.53
N VAL A 69 7.62 7.23 3.99
CA VAL A 69 6.90 7.21 5.27
C VAL A 69 5.41 7.35 4.99
N GLY A 70 4.60 6.46 5.56
CA GLY A 70 3.14 6.49 5.39
C GLY A 70 2.41 5.74 6.51
N THR A 71 1.08 5.77 6.47
CA THR A 71 0.25 5.03 7.43
C THR A 71 -0.25 3.75 6.78
N VAL A 72 -0.14 2.62 7.47
CA VAL A 72 -0.68 1.34 6.96
C VAL A 72 -2.20 1.38 6.99
N SER A 73 -2.83 1.25 5.82
CA SER A 73 -4.30 1.26 5.67
C SER A 73 -4.95 0.10 6.44
N PRO A 74 -5.99 0.35 7.25
CA PRO A 74 -6.77 -0.70 7.89
C PRO A 74 -7.73 -1.42 6.93
N ASP A 75 -8.07 -0.79 5.81
CA ASP A 75 -9.20 -1.20 4.96
C ASP A 75 -8.76 -1.91 3.68
N ASP A 76 -7.52 -1.70 3.23
CA ASP A 76 -7.06 -2.14 1.91
C ASP A 76 -6.09 -3.33 1.93
N ARG A 77 -6.62 -4.51 1.55
CA ARG A 77 -5.84 -5.72 1.16
C ARG A 77 -4.67 -6.01 2.08
N LEU A 78 -4.95 -6.04 3.38
CA LEU A 78 -3.99 -6.36 4.42
C LEU A 78 -3.81 -7.87 4.53
N PHE A 79 -2.69 -8.37 4.02
CA PHE A 79 -2.26 -9.76 4.15
C PHE A 79 -1.00 -9.79 5.00
N LEU A 80 -1.12 -9.50 6.30
CA LEU A 80 0.00 -9.47 7.26
C LEU A 80 0.05 -10.68 8.19
N GLU A 81 -0.89 -11.61 8.05
CA GLU A 81 -0.87 -12.88 8.78
C GLU A 81 0.31 -13.76 8.33
N PRO A 82 0.79 -14.71 9.16
CA PRO A 82 1.94 -15.55 8.80
C PRO A 82 1.80 -16.37 7.51
N HIS A 83 0.58 -16.66 7.05
CA HIS A 83 0.33 -17.34 5.77
C HIS A 83 0.20 -16.37 4.58
N GLY A 84 0.25 -15.05 4.84
CA GLY A 84 0.10 -13.98 3.87
C GLY A 84 -1.21 -14.06 3.11
N ASN A 85 -1.14 -13.92 1.79
CA ASN A 85 -2.30 -14.03 0.91
C ASN A 85 -2.61 -15.46 0.44
N PHE A 86 -2.04 -16.50 1.08
CA PHE A 86 -2.38 -17.88 0.74
C PHE A 86 -3.85 -18.17 1.03
N ASN A 87 -4.54 -18.79 0.06
CA ASN A 87 -5.91 -19.23 0.22
C ASN A 87 -6.05 -20.65 -0.35
N PRO A 88 -6.40 -21.66 0.48
CA PRO A 88 -6.59 -23.04 0.02
C PRO A 88 -7.79 -23.20 -0.92
N ALA A 89 -8.71 -22.23 -0.97
CA ALA A 89 -9.88 -22.27 -1.84
C ALA A 89 -9.60 -21.93 -3.31
N PHE A 90 -8.37 -21.53 -3.65
CA PHE A 90 -7.99 -21.34 -5.05
C PHE A 90 -7.88 -22.68 -5.78
N GLU A 91 -8.17 -22.71 -7.08
CA GLU A 91 -8.14 -23.92 -7.92
C GLU A 91 -6.79 -24.64 -7.87
N THR A 92 -5.69 -23.86 -7.80
CA THR A 92 -4.33 -24.37 -7.62
C THR A 92 -3.67 -23.61 -6.47
N PRO A 93 -3.87 -24.03 -5.22
CA PRO A 93 -3.31 -23.34 -4.07
C PRO A 93 -1.79 -23.60 -4.05
N ILE A 94 -1.00 -22.54 -4.21
CA ILE A 94 0.46 -22.63 -4.21
C ILE A 94 0.97 -21.74 -3.07
N MET A 95 1.23 -22.35 -1.91
CA MET A 95 1.75 -21.64 -0.75
C MET A 95 3.12 -21.02 -1.04
N ALA A 96 3.96 -21.65 -1.86
CA ALA A 96 5.24 -21.09 -2.32
C ALA A 96 5.14 -19.72 -3.04
N LYS A 97 3.94 -19.30 -3.48
CA LYS A 97 3.71 -17.98 -4.10
C LYS A 97 3.08 -16.97 -3.14
N SER A 98 2.88 -17.35 -1.89
CA SER A 98 2.27 -16.46 -0.92
C SER A 98 3.20 -15.29 -0.59
N LYS A 99 2.57 -14.16 -0.25
CA LYS A 99 3.24 -12.91 0.05
C LYS A 99 2.49 -12.18 1.14
N LEU A 100 3.26 -11.48 1.97
CA LEU A 100 2.71 -10.44 2.82
C LEU A 100 2.42 -9.22 1.94
N GLN A 101 1.29 -8.57 2.16
CA GLN A 101 0.96 -7.33 1.46
C GLN A 101 0.26 -6.36 2.38
N PHE A 102 0.50 -5.09 2.14
CA PHE A 102 -0.17 -4.00 2.83
C PHE A 102 -0.16 -2.77 1.91
N THR A 103 -0.98 -1.80 2.25
CA THR A 103 -1.12 -0.56 1.50
C THR A 103 -0.79 0.61 2.42
N LEU A 104 0.04 1.53 1.98
CA LEU A 104 0.23 2.80 2.66
C LEU A 104 -0.76 3.83 2.11
N THR A 105 -1.29 4.63 3.01
CA THR A 105 -2.04 5.84 2.74
C THR A 105 -1.28 7.06 3.26
N LYS A 106 -1.70 8.24 2.81
CA LYS A 106 -1.16 9.50 3.31
C LYS A 106 -1.33 9.57 4.84
N PRO A 107 -0.25 9.81 5.59
CA PRO A 107 -0.33 9.89 7.04
C PRO A 107 -1.07 11.17 7.47
N SER A 108 -1.79 11.08 8.60
CA SER A 108 -2.37 12.26 9.27
C SER A 108 -1.33 13.07 10.03
N ASP A 109 -0.15 12.51 10.22
CA ASP A 109 1.00 13.18 10.85
C ASP A 109 1.40 14.41 10.01
N PRO A 110 1.47 15.61 10.62
CA PRO A 110 1.73 16.85 9.89
C PRO A 110 3.14 16.91 9.31
N ASP A 111 4.11 16.21 9.88
CA ASP A 111 5.49 16.23 9.40
C ASP A 111 5.62 15.43 8.10
N PHE A 112 4.91 14.30 7.98
CA PHE A 112 5.04 13.39 6.84
C PHE A 112 3.94 13.50 5.79
N GLY A 113 2.83 14.20 6.07
CA GLY A 113 1.71 14.29 5.13
C GLY A 113 2.07 14.94 3.78
N GLN A 114 2.89 16.00 3.80
CA GLN A 114 3.37 16.64 2.57
C GLN A 114 4.43 15.79 1.87
N ASP A 115 5.36 15.21 2.64
CA ASP A 115 6.41 14.34 2.12
C ASP A 115 5.83 13.13 1.40
N TYR A 116 4.77 12.50 1.93
CA TYR A 116 4.09 11.40 1.26
C TYR A 116 3.52 11.81 -0.11
N THR A 117 2.90 13.00 -0.19
CA THR A 117 2.32 13.51 -1.45
C THR A 117 3.42 13.79 -2.47
N LEU A 118 4.55 14.34 -2.04
CA LEU A 118 5.70 14.59 -2.89
C LEU A 118 6.37 13.29 -3.36
N ALA A 119 6.58 12.35 -2.44
CA ALA A 119 7.11 11.02 -2.72
C ALA A 119 6.23 10.28 -3.74
N TYR A 120 4.90 10.35 -3.59
CA TYR A 120 3.96 9.74 -4.54
C TYR A 120 4.17 10.28 -5.96
N ARG A 121 4.20 11.61 -6.12
CA ARG A 121 4.41 12.24 -7.44
C ARG A 121 5.77 11.91 -8.05
N ARG A 122 6.82 11.84 -7.23
CA ARG A 122 8.17 11.48 -7.69
C ARG A 122 8.22 10.01 -8.12
N LEU A 123 7.62 9.10 -7.35
CA LEU A 123 7.51 7.69 -7.70
C LEU A 123 6.63 7.46 -8.93
N GLU A 124 5.59 8.27 -9.12
CA GLU A 124 4.81 8.29 -10.34
C GLU A 124 5.71 8.67 -11.54
N ALA A 125 6.43 9.78 -11.47
CA ALA A 125 7.39 10.16 -12.51
C ALA A 125 8.46 9.07 -12.79
N VAL A 126 8.88 8.32 -11.77
CA VAL A 126 9.77 7.16 -11.93
C VAL A 126 9.12 6.05 -12.76
N GLN A 127 7.84 5.74 -12.52
CA GLN A 127 7.09 4.78 -13.33
C GLN A 127 6.92 5.28 -14.77
N ASP A 128 6.59 6.57 -14.94
CA ASP A 128 6.40 7.20 -16.25
C ASP A 128 7.63 7.08 -17.14
N ALA A 129 8.82 7.18 -16.54
CA ALA A 129 10.09 7.13 -17.27
C ALA A 129 10.35 5.78 -17.97
N ILE A 130 9.71 4.68 -17.54
CA ILE A 130 9.87 3.34 -18.15
C ILE A 130 8.57 2.78 -18.72
N ALA A 131 7.42 3.41 -18.46
CA ALA A 131 6.13 2.89 -18.87
C ALA A 131 6.00 2.78 -20.39
N HIS A 132 5.49 1.64 -20.86
CA HIS A 132 5.04 1.45 -22.23
C HIS A 132 3.51 1.55 -22.26
N GLY A 133 2.99 2.73 -22.56
CA GLY A 133 1.54 2.99 -22.57
C GLY A 133 0.96 3.41 -21.21
N PRO A 134 -0.36 3.60 -21.13
CA PRO A 134 -1.01 4.26 -19.98
C PRO A 134 -1.35 3.30 -18.83
N ASP A 135 -1.43 1.99 -19.08
CA ASP A 135 -1.86 1.03 -18.05
C ASP A 135 -0.72 0.75 -17.06
N ARG A 136 -0.92 1.19 -15.82
CA ARG A 136 0.00 1.05 -14.70
C ARG A 136 -0.72 0.34 -13.57
N SER A 137 -0.16 -0.79 -13.15
CA SER A 137 -0.81 -1.64 -12.16
C SER A 137 0.10 -1.95 -10.96
N TRP A 138 -0.56 -2.26 -9.84
CA TRP A 138 -0.05 -2.97 -8.67
C TRP A 138 0.82 -2.23 -7.63
N PHE A 139 1.47 -1.10 -7.95
CA PHE A 139 2.20 -0.30 -6.94
C PHE A 139 1.45 0.96 -6.52
N LEU A 140 1.40 1.99 -7.36
CA LEU A 140 0.66 3.22 -7.10
C LEU A 140 -0.80 3.05 -7.53
N ASN A 141 -1.74 3.45 -6.68
CA ASN A 141 -3.17 3.38 -6.99
C ASN A 141 -3.95 4.44 -6.20
N ASP A 142 -4.58 5.40 -6.88
CA ASP A 142 -5.47 6.41 -6.27
C ASP A 142 -4.90 7.12 -5.02
N GLY A 143 -3.61 7.49 -5.04
CA GLY A 143 -2.94 8.13 -3.91
C GLY A 143 -2.43 7.18 -2.83
N THR A 144 -2.58 5.86 -3.03
CA THR A 144 -2.06 4.81 -2.14
C THR A 144 -0.85 4.09 -2.75
N MET A 145 -0.02 3.51 -1.90
CA MET A 145 1.16 2.73 -2.31
C MET A 145 1.05 1.30 -1.79
N ARG A 146 1.01 0.31 -2.68
CA ARG A 146 0.90 -1.10 -2.31
C ARG A 146 2.28 -1.77 -2.26
N PHE A 147 2.56 -2.41 -1.14
CA PHE A 147 3.81 -3.12 -0.89
C PHE A 147 3.58 -4.62 -0.85
N SER A 148 4.62 -5.37 -1.19
CA SER A 148 4.62 -6.83 -1.05
C SER A 148 5.97 -7.37 -0.61
N PHE A 149 5.92 -8.44 0.17
CA PHE A 149 7.07 -9.19 0.60
C PHE A 149 6.82 -10.68 0.33
N PRO A 150 7.65 -11.37 -0.48
CA PRO A 150 7.48 -12.80 -0.71
C PRO A 150 7.68 -13.56 0.60
N LEU A 151 6.79 -14.50 0.92
CA LEU A 151 6.96 -15.31 2.13
C LEU A 151 7.88 -16.51 1.92
N TRP A 152 8.08 -16.91 0.67
CA TRP A 152 8.81 -18.10 0.32
C TRP A 152 9.82 -17.79 -0.78
N GLU A 153 10.98 -18.39 -0.67
CA GLU A 153 11.97 -18.44 -1.74
C GLU A 153 12.44 -19.88 -1.95
N LYS A 154 12.88 -20.18 -3.17
CA LYS A 154 13.39 -21.51 -3.49
C LYS A 154 14.68 -21.75 -2.71
N LYS A 155 14.83 -22.96 -2.16
CA LYS A 155 16.09 -23.39 -1.56
C LYS A 155 17.16 -23.51 -2.65
N ILE A 156 18.29 -22.89 -2.41
CA ILE A 156 19.54 -22.99 -3.17
C ILE A 156 20.68 -23.26 -2.18
N GLU A 157 21.82 -23.70 -2.68
CA GLU A 157 22.97 -24.07 -1.81
C GLU A 157 23.43 -22.91 -0.91
N GLY A 158 23.21 -21.65 -1.33
CA GLY A 158 23.65 -20.47 -0.59
C GLY A 158 22.66 -19.90 0.42
N ASN A 159 21.41 -20.38 0.50
CA ASN A 159 20.41 -19.81 1.42
C ASN A 159 19.80 -20.83 2.38
N ASN A 160 20.07 -22.13 2.21
CA ASN A 160 19.50 -23.21 3.02
C ASN A 160 20.41 -23.61 4.21
N GLY A 161 20.99 -22.62 4.90
CA GLY A 161 21.88 -22.84 6.03
C GLY A 161 21.14 -23.14 7.36
N PRO A 162 21.88 -23.62 8.38
CA PRO A 162 21.31 -23.85 9.71
C PRO A 162 20.85 -22.54 10.39
N GLU A 163 21.48 -21.41 10.07
CA GLU A 163 21.10 -20.09 10.61
C GLU A 163 19.73 -19.64 10.10
N GLU A 164 19.48 -19.73 8.80
CA GLU A 164 18.19 -19.41 8.19
C GLU A 164 17.08 -20.36 8.67
N THR A 165 17.45 -21.63 8.88
CA THR A 165 16.53 -22.62 9.44
C THR A 165 16.12 -22.25 10.87
N ALA A 166 17.07 -21.86 11.73
CA ALA A 166 16.79 -21.46 13.11
C ALA A 166 15.88 -20.22 13.19
N LEU A 167 16.08 -19.24 12.29
CA LEU A 167 15.23 -18.05 12.23
C LEU A 167 13.77 -18.37 11.89
N THR A 168 13.52 -19.44 11.13
CA THR A 168 12.21 -19.81 10.61
C THR A 168 11.55 -20.97 11.36
N GLU A 169 12.27 -21.60 12.29
CA GLU A 169 11.79 -22.74 13.08
C GLU A 169 10.53 -22.40 13.89
N HIS A 170 10.50 -21.21 14.49
CA HIS A 170 9.36 -20.71 15.27
C HIS A 170 8.27 -20.03 14.43
N TYR A 171 8.38 -20.04 13.11
CA TYR A 171 7.40 -19.39 12.23
C TYR A 171 6.11 -20.23 12.19
N THR A 172 5.09 -19.85 12.94
CA THR A 172 3.82 -20.58 13.00
C THR A 172 2.82 -20.05 11.97
N VAL A 173 2.11 -20.97 11.32
CA VAL A 173 0.91 -20.67 10.53
C VAL A 173 -0.31 -21.25 11.24
N ARG A 174 -1.52 -20.97 10.74
CA ARG A 174 -2.73 -21.60 11.27
C ARG A 174 -2.63 -23.13 11.17
N ASP A 175 -3.20 -23.83 12.16
CA ASP A 175 -3.12 -25.29 12.27
C ASP A 175 -3.62 -26.01 11.00
N ASP A 176 -4.67 -25.49 10.36
CA ASP A 176 -5.24 -26.04 9.13
C ASP A 176 -4.34 -25.89 7.90
N LEU A 177 -3.27 -25.10 7.99
CA LEU A 177 -2.32 -24.83 6.90
C LEU A 177 -0.94 -25.48 7.14
N MET A 178 -0.76 -26.21 8.24
CA MET A 178 0.54 -26.77 8.63
C MET A 178 1.06 -27.83 7.66
N ASP A 179 0.17 -28.62 7.05
CA ASP A 179 0.56 -29.62 6.05
C ASP A 179 1.07 -28.96 4.76
N GLU A 180 0.42 -27.88 4.31
CA GLU A 180 0.86 -27.11 3.14
C GLU A 180 2.19 -26.39 3.40
N LYS A 181 2.39 -25.89 4.62
CA LYS A 181 3.68 -25.35 5.07
C LYS A 181 4.77 -26.42 4.94
N ARG A 182 4.54 -27.62 5.47
CA ARG A 182 5.50 -28.72 5.45
C ARG A 182 5.88 -29.13 4.03
N LYS A 183 4.89 -29.33 3.14
CA LYS A 183 5.12 -29.63 1.72
C LYS A 183 5.95 -28.53 1.04
N THR A 184 5.62 -27.27 1.30
CA THR A 184 6.34 -26.14 0.69
C THR A 184 7.79 -26.08 1.17
N GLN A 185 8.04 -26.38 2.45
CA GLN A 185 9.36 -26.42 3.07
C GLN A 185 10.32 -27.46 2.49
N GLU A 186 9.82 -28.45 1.74
CA GLU A 186 10.67 -29.43 1.05
C GLU A 186 11.56 -28.75 0.00
N ASN A 187 11.04 -27.74 -0.70
CA ASN A 187 11.72 -27.09 -1.83
C ASN A 187 11.94 -25.58 -1.65
N HIS A 188 11.30 -24.99 -0.64
CA HIS A 188 11.34 -23.56 -0.36
C HIS A 188 11.68 -23.32 1.11
N GLN A 189 12.14 -22.13 1.41
CA GLN A 189 12.32 -21.65 2.77
C GLN A 189 11.55 -20.37 2.99
N ILE A 190 11.25 -20.07 4.25
CA ILE A 190 10.50 -18.89 4.62
C ILE A 190 11.42 -17.67 4.59
N CYS A 191 10.98 -16.60 3.94
CA CYS A 191 11.58 -15.29 4.04
C CYS A 191 10.96 -14.53 5.22
N ILE A 192 11.78 -13.87 6.03
CA ILE A 192 11.29 -13.07 7.15
C ILE A 192 11.33 -11.59 6.79
N MET A 193 10.16 -10.95 6.79
CA MET A 193 10.05 -9.51 6.63
C MET A 193 10.59 -8.83 7.90
N ARG A 194 11.63 -7.99 7.75
CA ARG A 194 12.23 -7.28 8.88
C ARG A 194 11.32 -6.12 9.29
N VAL A 195 10.65 -6.28 10.43
CA VAL A 195 9.84 -5.24 11.05
C VAL A 195 10.40 -4.95 12.43
N SER A 196 10.73 -3.71 12.71
CA SER A 196 11.23 -3.27 14.02
C SER A 196 10.46 -2.05 14.52
N ARG A 197 10.60 -1.74 15.81
CA ARG A 197 10.09 -0.49 16.39
C ARG A 197 11.20 0.55 16.42
N TRP A 198 10.84 1.81 16.26
CA TRP A 198 11.79 2.91 16.32
C TRP A 198 12.64 2.86 17.60
N LYS A 199 13.98 2.91 17.43
CA LYS A 199 15.01 2.81 18.49
C LYS A 199 15.05 1.50 19.29
N GLN A 200 14.09 0.60 19.10
CA GLN A 200 14.11 -0.73 19.69
C GLN A 200 14.65 -1.65 18.61
N ASN A 201 15.93 -2.03 18.69
CA ASN A 201 16.58 -2.95 17.74
C ASN A 201 16.04 -4.40 17.81
N LYS A 202 14.80 -4.56 18.29
CA LYS A 202 14.09 -5.82 18.45
C LYS A 202 13.14 -5.98 17.29
N LEU A 203 13.26 -7.12 16.61
CA LEU A 203 12.34 -7.51 15.56
C LEU A 203 10.97 -7.86 16.16
N ILE A 204 9.91 -7.48 15.45
CA ILE A 204 8.54 -7.86 15.75
C ILE A 204 8.31 -9.26 15.20
N GLU A 205 7.63 -10.11 15.97
CA GLU A 205 7.29 -11.45 15.51
C GLU A 205 6.21 -11.40 14.41
N PRO A 206 6.27 -12.30 13.41
CA PRO A 206 5.29 -12.33 12.32
C PRO A 206 3.83 -12.41 12.77
N ALA A 207 3.55 -13.18 13.84
CA ALA A 207 2.21 -13.28 14.42
C ALA A 207 1.65 -11.94 14.93
N GLN A 208 2.52 -10.96 15.18
CA GLN A 208 2.15 -9.63 15.67
C GLN A 208 2.05 -8.59 14.56
N PHE A 209 2.46 -8.87 13.31
CA PHE A 209 2.49 -7.87 12.24
C PHE A 209 1.14 -7.20 12.01
N ALA A 210 0.06 -7.97 11.86
CA ALA A 210 -1.27 -7.41 11.63
C ALA A 210 -1.71 -6.49 12.78
N SER A 211 -1.55 -6.91 14.04
CA SER A 211 -1.97 -6.11 15.20
C SER A 211 -1.12 -4.85 15.43
N THR A 212 0.17 -4.91 15.12
CA THR A 212 1.13 -3.81 15.38
C THR A 212 1.22 -2.81 14.24
N MET A 213 1.17 -3.27 12.99
CA MET A 213 1.36 -2.40 11.83
C MET A 213 0.08 -1.69 11.41
N THR A 214 -1.10 -2.28 11.61
CA THR A 214 -2.33 -1.72 11.00
C THR A 214 -2.70 -0.38 11.61
N GLY A 215 -2.71 0.68 10.80
CA GLY A 215 -2.93 2.07 11.24
C GLY A 215 -1.68 2.73 11.83
N ALA A 216 -0.55 2.04 11.90
CA ALA A 216 0.71 2.59 12.39
C ALA A 216 1.37 3.49 11.34
N LEU A 217 2.12 4.48 11.82
CA LEU A 217 3.03 5.28 10.99
C LEU A 217 4.33 4.50 10.81
N VAL A 218 4.69 4.21 9.57
CA VAL A 218 5.85 3.37 9.25
C VAL A 218 6.77 4.03 8.24
N GLU A 219 8.08 3.84 8.41
CA GLU A 219 9.09 4.01 7.36
C GLU A 219 9.24 2.66 6.66
N VAL A 220 9.14 2.65 5.32
CA VAL A 220 9.30 1.45 4.50
C VAL A 220 10.47 1.64 3.55
N THR A 221 11.45 0.76 3.65
CA THR A 221 12.56 0.62 2.70
C THR A 221 12.22 -0.48 1.70
N PHE A 222 12.32 -0.21 0.41
CA PHE A 222 11.90 -1.14 -0.64
C PHE A 222 12.71 -0.98 -1.93
N VAL A 223 12.67 -2.01 -2.78
CA VAL A 223 13.20 -1.98 -4.15
C VAL A 223 12.02 -1.97 -5.13
N LEU A 224 12.04 -1.04 -6.09
CA LEU A 224 11.03 -0.95 -7.13
C LEU A 224 11.44 -1.78 -8.36
N ARG A 225 10.54 -2.68 -8.78
CA ARG A 225 10.70 -3.49 -10.00
C ARG A 225 9.58 -3.16 -10.98
N HIS A 226 9.90 -3.21 -12.27
CA HIS A 226 8.96 -3.05 -13.38
C HIS A 226 8.95 -4.30 -14.25
N TYR A 227 7.75 -4.80 -14.52
CA TYR A 227 7.48 -5.89 -15.44
C TYR A 227 6.64 -5.34 -16.58
N PHE A 228 7.12 -5.54 -17.79
CA PHE A 228 6.37 -5.24 -18.99
C PHE A 228 5.97 -6.55 -19.66
N TYR A 229 4.68 -6.71 -19.93
CA TYR A 229 4.18 -7.84 -20.69
C TYR A 229 3.20 -7.38 -21.76
N LYS A 230 3.28 -8.06 -22.90
CA LYS A 230 2.36 -7.90 -24.02
C LYS A 230 1.36 -9.04 -23.96
N GLU A 231 0.13 -8.73 -23.60
CA GLU A 231 -0.95 -9.71 -23.68
C GLU A 231 -1.24 -10.00 -25.15
N ARG A 232 -1.22 -11.27 -25.51
CA ARG A 232 -1.57 -11.74 -26.85
C ARG A 232 -2.88 -12.50 -26.79
N GLN A 233 -3.87 -12.03 -27.54
CA GLN A 233 -5.09 -12.77 -27.78
C GLN A 233 -5.00 -13.39 -29.18
N GLY A 234 -4.52 -14.64 -29.23
CA GLY A 234 -4.17 -15.31 -30.48
C GLY A 234 -2.93 -14.68 -31.14
N SER A 235 -3.06 -14.28 -32.41
CA SER A 235 -1.98 -13.62 -33.16
C SER A 235 -1.91 -12.09 -32.95
N LYS A 236 -2.90 -11.49 -32.30
CA LYS A 236 -2.95 -10.03 -32.07
C LYS A 236 -2.48 -9.70 -30.66
N VAL A 237 -1.62 -8.68 -30.55
CA VAL A 237 -1.30 -8.05 -29.26
C VAL A 237 -2.52 -7.26 -28.84
N SER A 238 -3.17 -7.67 -27.75
CA SER A 238 -4.42 -7.08 -27.27
C SER A 238 -4.17 -5.92 -26.31
N LYS A 239 -3.11 -6.00 -25.50
CA LYS A 239 -2.83 -4.99 -24.47
C LYS A 239 -1.38 -5.02 -24.02
N ASP A 240 -0.78 -3.83 -23.95
CA ASP A 240 0.50 -3.60 -23.30
C ASP A 240 0.21 -3.23 -21.83
N THR A 241 0.79 -3.96 -20.87
CA THR A 241 0.57 -3.70 -19.44
C THR A 241 1.89 -3.52 -18.71
N ASN A 242 1.96 -2.44 -17.91
CA ASN A 242 3.07 -2.17 -17.01
C ASN A 242 2.67 -2.55 -15.59
N SER A 243 3.35 -3.55 -15.04
CA SER A 243 3.18 -3.99 -13.67
C SER A 243 4.37 -3.54 -12.84
N TYR A 244 4.11 -2.88 -11.72
CA TYR A 244 5.14 -2.42 -10.80
C TYR A 244 4.98 -3.12 -9.46
N THR A 245 6.10 -3.55 -8.88
CA THR A 245 6.11 -4.15 -7.54
C THR A 245 7.15 -3.47 -6.67
N ALA A 246 6.70 -2.95 -5.52
CA ALA A 246 7.57 -2.51 -4.45
C ALA A 246 7.86 -3.70 -3.52
N GLN A 247 9.05 -4.28 -3.67
CA GLN A 247 9.52 -5.37 -2.82
C GLN A 247 10.09 -4.79 -1.54
N VAL A 248 9.43 -5.06 -0.41
CA VAL A 248 9.86 -4.57 0.90
C VAL A 248 11.20 -5.19 1.27
N HIS A 249 12.10 -4.36 1.81
CA HIS A 249 13.32 -4.81 2.46
C HIS A 249 13.19 -4.72 3.99
N GLU A 250 12.75 -3.58 4.49
CA GLU A 250 12.67 -3.30 5.93
C GLU A 250 11.52 -2.35 6.23
N ILE A 251 10.90 -2.53 7.39
CA ILE A 251 9.87 -1.66 7.93
C ILE A 251 10.26 -1.24 9.35
N ILE A 252 10.18 0.06 9.61
CA ILE A 252 10.39 0.62 10.95
C ILE A 252 9.08 1.27 11.38
N ILE A 253 8.49 0.77 12.47
CA ILE A 253 7.31 1.39 13.10
C ILE A 253 7.75 2.64 13.85
N LEU A 254 7.39 3.80 13.30
CA LEU A 254 7.72 5.10 13.86
C LEU A 254 6.78 5.48 14.99
N ASN A 255 5.47 5.30 14.77
CA ASN A 255 4.45 5.55 15.77
C ASN A 255 3.39 4.44 15.70
N SER A 256 2.96 3.97 16.87
CA SER A 256 1.96 2.91 16.96
C SER A 256 0.60 3.41 16.45
N ALA A 257 -0.22 2.49 15.96
CA ALA A 257 -1.58 2.82 15.57
C ALA A 257 -2.33 3.45 16.75
N PRO A 258 -3.15 4.50 16.53
CA PRO A 258 -4.06 4.99 17.54
C PRO A 258 -4.91 3.83 18.06
N PRO A 259 -5.18 3.76 19.38
CA PRO A 259 -6.06 2.74 19.93
C PRO A 259 -7.38 2.76 19.16
N ARG A 260 -7.76 1.62 18.56
CA ARG A 260 -9.05 1.51 17.87
C ARG A 260 -10.15 1.71 18.91
N VAL A 261 -10.79 2.87 18.90
CA VAL A 261 -11.98 3.13 19.71
C VAL A 261 -13.05 2.19 19.19
N ARG A 262 -13.27 1.07 19.91
CA ARG A 262 -14.34 0.13 19.56
C ARG A 262 -15.64 0.90 19.59
N THR A 263 -16.31 1.00 18.46
CA THR A 263 -17.62 1.66 18.42
C THR A 263 -18.60 0.82 19.27
N PRO A 264 -19.53 1.45 20.00
CA PRO A 264 -20.47 0.73 20.87
C PRO A 264 -21.32 -0.30 20.11
N PHE A 265 -21.46 -0.15 18.79
CA PHE A 265 -22.17 -1.10 17.93
C PHE A 265 -21.39 -2.40 17.66
N GLN A 266 -20.06 -2.42 17.77
CA GLN A 266 -19.28 -3.65 17.61
C GLN A 266 -19.33 -4.56 18.85
N ASN A 267 -19.69 -4.03 20.02
CA ASN A 267 -19.75 -4.81 21.26
C ASN A 267 -20.95 -5.77 21.34
N ARG A 268 -21.92 -5.71 20.42
CA ARG A 268 -23.12 -6.56 20.48
C ARG A 268 -22.94 -7.99 19.96
N ARG A 269 -21.79 -8.37 19.40
CA ARG A 269 -21.61 -9.70 18.77
C ARG A 269 -20.64 -10.67 19.46
N VAL A 270 -19.97 -10.28 20.55
CA VAL A 270 -18.91 -11.13 21.16
C VAL A 270 -19.32 -11.76 22.50
N GLY A 271 -20.55 -11.53 22.98
CA GLY A 271 -21.00 -12.01 24.30
C GLY A 271 -22.10 -13.07 24.31
N GLY A 272 -22.42 -13.71 23.18
CA GLY A 272 -23.47 -14.73 23.12
C GLY A 272 -22.92 -16.03 22.58
N ALA A 273 -22.75 -17.02 23.45
CA ALA A 273 -22.66 -18.41 23.04
C ALA A 273 -23.80 -18.69 22.03
N ILE A 274 -23.44 -19.08 20.81
CA ILE A 274 -24.38 -19.65 19.86
C ILE A 274 -24.72 -21.04 20.42
N SER A 275 -25.64 -21.06 21.40
CA SER A 275 -26.48 -22.22 21.62
C SER A 275 -27.24 -22.41 20.31
N VAL A 276 -26.86 -23.44 19.56
CA VAL A 276 -27.65 -24.01 18.47
C VAL A 276 -28.89 -24.68 19.11
N SER A 277 -29.79 -23.88 19.68
CA SER A 277 -31.11 -24.32 20.07
C SER A 277 -32.10 -23.78 19.06
N GLN A 278 -32.41 -24.63 18.09
CA GLN A 278 -33.68 -24.73 17.36
C GLN A 278 -34.54 -23.45 17.40
N SER A 279 -34.39 -22.60 16.40
CA SER A 279 -35.41 -21.60 16.09
C SER A 279 -36.69 -22.30 15.64
N PRO A 280 -37.85 -22.00 16.26
CA PRO A 280 -39.14 -22.47 15.74
C PRO A 280 -39.37 -21.82 14.38
N LYS A 281 -39.80 -22.62 13.40
CA LYS A 281 -40.33 -22.13 12.12
C LYS A 281 -41.41 -21.08 12.37
N LYS A 282 -41.05 -19.79 12.32
CA LYS A 282 -42.00 -18.68 12.14
C LYS A 282 -41.97 -18.29 10.68
N THR A 283 -43.13 -18.44 10.06
CA THR A 283 -43.49 -17.99 8.72
C THR A 283 -43.13 -16.52 8.49
N PRO A 284 -42.75 -16.13 7.26
CA PRO A 284 -42.42 -14.76 6.94
C PRO A 284 -43.69 -13.90 7.01
N SER A 285 -43.73 -12.97 7.99
CA SER A 285 -44.66 -11.85 7.94
C SER A 285 -44.21 -10.92 6.82
N LYS A 286 -45.14 -10.64 5.88
CA LYS A 286 -44.99 -9.70 4.76
C LYS A 286 -44.17 -8.48 5.15
N GLU A 287 -43.09 -8.22 4.40
CA GLU A 287 -42.40 -6.93 4.39
C GLU A 287 -43.42 -5.84 4.07
N THR A 288 -43.73 -5.00 5.06
CA THR A 288 -44.51 -3.78 4.86
C THR A 288 -43.60 -2.77 4.19
N THR A 289 -43.70 -2.66 2.86
CA THR A 289 -43.09 -1.56 2.13
C THR A 289 -43.64 -0.24 2.70
N PRO A 290 -42.78 0.69 3.16
CA PRO A 290 -43.25 1.95 3.72
C PRO A 290 -44.10 2.68 2.69
N SER A 291 -45.24 3.20 3.14
CA SER A 291 -46.17 3.88 2.25
C SER A 291 -45.53 5.12 1.64
N ARG A 292 -46.00 5.53 0.46
CA ARG A 292 -45.52 6.75 -0.21
C ARG A 292 -45.62 7.99 0.69
N GLY A 293 -46.61 8.03 1.60
CA GLY A 293 -46.76 9.09 2.59
C GLY A 293 -45.61 9.13 3.61
N GLU A 294 -45.19 7.98 4.12
CA GLU A 294 -44.06 7.87 5.06
C GLU A 294 -42.72 8.22 4.39
N GLN A 295 -42.55 7.83 3.12
CA GLN A 295 -41.36 8.18 2.34
C GLN A 295 -41.27 9.69 2.08
N VAL A 296 -42.41 10.36 1.79
CA VAL A 296 -42.46 11.82 1.58
C VAL A 296 -42.25 12.59 2.88
N ALA A 297 -42.83 12.12 3.99
CA ALA A 297 -42.60 12.72 5.31
C ALA A 297 -41.13 12.63 5.74
N ALA A 298 -40.49 11.48 5.51
CA ALA A 298 -39.07 11.29 5.76
C ALA A 298 -38.20 12.20 4.87
N ALA A 299 -38.54 12.35 3.59
CA ALA A 299 -37.81 13.24 2.68
C ALA A 299 -37.92 14.73 3.10
N ASN A 300 -39.09 15.16 3.56
CA ASN A 300 -39.32 16.54 3.99
C ASN A 300 -38.64 16.89 5.33
N ALA A 301 -38.34 15.90 6.18
CA ALA A 301 -37.66 16.12 7.45
C ALA A 301 -36.19 16.55 7.28
N PHE A 302 -35.58 16.31 6.12
CA PHE A 302 -34.18 16.62 5.83
C PHE A 302 -34.00 17.71 4.77
N GLY A 303 -35.09 18.32 4.29
CA GLY A 303 -35.01 19.45 3.38
C GLY A 303 -34.60 20.75 4.11
N PRO A 304 -33.75 21.60 3.50
CA PRO A 304 -33.45 22.91 4.08
C PRO A 304 -34.73 23.75 4.17
N GLN A 305 -34.99 24.34 5.35
CA GLN A 305 -36.13 25.24 5.53
C GLN A 305 -36.00 26.41 4.56
N THR A 306 -36.98 26.56 3.67
CA THR A 306 -37.02 27.65 2.72
C THR A 306 -37.16 28.97 3.48
N PRO A 307 -36.24 29.94 3.32
CA PRO A 307 -36.41 31.25 3.94
C PRO A 307 -37.63 31.95 3.37
N THR A 308 -38.48 32.47 4.25
CA THR A 308 -39.68 33.24 3.94
C THR A 308 -39.29 34.45 3.10
N ARG A 309 -39.66 34.44 1.82
CA ARG A 309 -39.31 35.45 0.83
C ARG A 309 -40.14 36.73 1.03
N GLU A 310 -39.53 37.75 1.60
CA GLU A 310 -40.04 39.13 1.59
C GLU A 310 -40.13 39.64 0.15
N LYS A 311 -41.30 40.18 -0.22
CA LYS A 311 -41.58 40.75 -1.54
C LYS A 311 -40.81 42.06 -1.72
N ARG A 312 -39.72 42.04 -2.50
CA ARG A 312 -39.11 43.25 -3.06
C ARG A 312 -39.66 43.55 -4.46
N LYS A 313 -40.04 44.81 -4.62
CA LYS A 313 -40.65 45.47 -5.77
C LYS A 313 -39.63 45.59 -6.91
N ARG A 314 -40.02 45.21 -8.13
CA ARG A 314 -39.23 45.36 -9.37
C ARG A 314 -39.16 46.83 -9.79
N THR A 315 -38.00 47.25 -10.25
CA THR A 315 -37.83 48.33 -11.23
C THR A 315 -36.86 47.82 -12.28
N ASP A 316 -37.30 47.92 -13.53
CA ASP A 316 -36.62 47.54 -14.75
C ASP A 316 -35.48 48.53 -15.07
N ASP A 317 -34.41 48.05 -15.69
CA ASP A 317 -33.73 48.69 -16.83
C ASP A 317 -32.55 47.83 -17.34
N GLU A 318 -32.68 47.38 -18.59
CA GLU A 318 -31.63 46.97 -19.54
C GLU A 318 -30.92 48.24 -20.10
N PRO A 319 -29.80 48.22 -20.89
CA PRO A 319 -29.47 47.21 -21.92
C PRO A 319 -27.98 46.84 -22.17
N ALA A 320 -27.85 45.77 -22.94
CA ALA A 320 -26.85 45.28 -23.91
C ALA A 320 -25.53 46.04 -24.24
N ALA A 321 -24.44 45.25 -24.43
CA ALA A 321 -23.42 45.33 -25.50
C ALA A 321 -22.48 44.09 -25.39
N SER A 322 -22.52 43.12 -26.31
CA SER A 322 -21.82 42.99 -27.60
C SER A 322 -20.29 42.67 -27.53
N THR A 323 -19.95 41.59 -28.23
CA THR A 323 -18.69 40.83 -28.46
C THR A 323 -17.55 41.66 -29.11
N PRO A 324 -16.24 41.23 -29.23
CA PRO A 324 -15.84 40.03 -29.98
C PRO A 324 -14.57 39.24 -29.58
N SER A 325 -14.65 37.94 -29.90
CA SER A 325 -13.65 36.97 -30.39
C SER A 325 -12.27 37.47 -30.86
N LYS A 326 -11.19 36.81 -30.39
CA LYS A 326 -9.90 36.69 -31.10
C LYS A 326 -9.40 35.24 -31.09
N LYS A 327 -9.32 34.68 -32.31
CA LYS A 327 -8.60 33.44 -32.64
C LYS A 327 -7.09 33.70 -32.65
N GLY A 328 -6.32 32.99 -31.84
CA GLY A 328 -4.86 32.90 -31.94
C GLY A 328 -4.47 31.52 -32.47
N LYS A 329 -3.84 31.48 -33.65
CA LYS A 329 -3.20 30.28 -34.22
C LYS A 329 -1.88 30.05 -33.48
N GLU A 330 -1.70 28.88 -32.89
CA GLU A 330 -0.40 28.46 -32.37
C GLU A 330 0.26 27.50 -33.37
N LYS A 331 1.53 27.77 -33.67
CA LYS A 331 2.34 27.08 -34.67
C LYS A 331 2.95 25.83 -34.05
N GLU A 332 2.79 24.72 -34.76
CA GLU A 332 3.49 23.46 -34.56
C GLU A 332 4.99 23.65 -34.80
N VAL A 333 5.82 23.44 -33.77
CA VAL A 333 7.28 23.32 -33.90
C VAL A 333 7.62 21.84 -33.77
N ARG A 334 7.86 21.18 -34.91
CA ARG A 334 8.50 19.86 -34.98
C ARG A 334 10.00 20.04 -34.79
N LEU A 335 10.54 19.54 -33.68
CA LEU A 335 11.98 19.39 -33.50
C LEU A 335 12.35 17.92 -33.74
N THR A 336 12.94 17.67 -34.91
CA THR A 336 13.63 16.42 -35.26
C THR A 336 15.08 16.55 -34.82
N ILE A 337 15.57 15.69 -33.91
CA ILE A 337 17.01 15.54 -33.65
C ILE A 337 17.37 14.06 -33.60
N PHE A 338 18.52 13.79 -34.22
CA PHE A 338 19.03 12.57 -34.79
C PHE A 338 19.62 11.59 -33.77
N HIS A 339 19.58 10.31 -34.16
CA HIS A 339 20.47 9.25 -33.68
C HIS A 339 21.94 9.65 -33.84
N VAL A 340 22.75 9.38 -32.83
CA VAL A 340 24.18 9.11 -33.00
C VAL A 340 24.48 7.81 -32.26
N GLN A 341 24.88 6.80 -33.04
CA GLN A 341 25.52 5.59 -32.56
C GLN A 341 26.97 5.90 -32.19
N VAL A 342 27.43 5.40 -31.05
CA VAL A 342 28.79 4.89 -30.86
C VAL A 342 28.67 3.59 -30.09
#